data_AF-A0A942KZU7-F1
#
_entry.id   AF-A0A942KZU7-F1
#
_cell.length_a   1.000
_cell.length_b   1.000
_cell.length_c   1.000
_cell.angle_alpha   90.00
_cell.angle_beta   90.00
_cell.angle_gamma   90.00
#
_symmetry.space_group_name_H-M   'P 1'
#
loop_
_entity.id
_entity.type
_entity.pdbx_description
1 polymer ?
#
loop_
_entity_poly.entity_id
_entity_poly.type
_entity_poly.pdbx_seq_one_letter_code
_entity_poly.pdbx_strand_id
1 'polypeptide(L)' 'MAANAPAAAAFLKALSHEGRLMILCHLAGGEKSVTELEDLLGQRQAAVSQQLARLRLEGLVSTR' A
#
# COMPACT_ATOMS: atom_id res chain seq x y z
N MET A 1 -0.65 -0.73 -29.53
CA MET A 1 -1.29 0.20 -28.58
C MET A 1 -1.79 -0.47 -27.27
N ALA A 2 -1.35 -1.69 -26.93
CA ALA A 2 -1.75 -2.35 -25.67
C ALA A 2 -0.58 -2.97 -24.87
N ALA A 3 0.67 -2.69 -25.24
CA ALA A 3 1.85 -3.30 -24.61
C ALA A 3 1.93 -3.02 -23.09
N ASN A 4 1.41 -1.87 -22.65
CA ASN A 4 1.42 -1.47 -21.24
C ASN A 4 0.20 -1.97 -20.46
N ALA A 5 -0.83 -2.51 -21.13
CA ALA A 5 -2.08 -2.89 -20.48
C ALA A 5 -1.88 -3.94 -19.36
N PRO A 6 -1.02 -4.98 -19.50
CA PRO A 6 -0.77 -5.93 -18.42
C PRO A 6 -0.11 -5.27 -17.19
N ALA A 7 0.87 -4.39 -17.41
CA ALA A 7 1.55 -3.67 -16.34
C ALA A 7 0.60 -2.69 -15.62
N ALA A 8 -0.20 -1.95 -16.38
CA ALA A 8 -1.22 -1.05 -15.83
C ALA A 8 -2.28 -1.82 -15.05
N ALA A 9 -2.75 -2.98 -15.55
CA ALA A 9 -3.71 -3.82 -14.83
C ALA A 9 -3.13 -4.36 -13.51
N ALA A 10 -1.86 -4.78 -13.50
CA ALA A 10 -1.18 -5.22 -12.29
C ALA A 10 -1.07 -4.09 -11.25
N PHE A 11 -0.70 -2.89 -11.70
CA PHE A 11 -0.65 -1.69 -10.86
C PHE A 11 -2.02 -1.34 -10.27
N LEU A 12 -3.07 -1.31 -11.11
CA LEU A 12 -4.43 -1.02 -10.64
C LEU A 12 -4.95 -2.08 -9.67
N LYS A 13 -4.59 -3.36 -9.87
CA LYS A 13 -4.94 -4.45 -8.94
C LYS A 13 -4.23 -4.30 -7.59
N ALA A 14 -3.05 -3.70 -7.54
CA ALA A 14 -2.39 -3.36 -6.30
C ALA A 14 -3.15 -2.27 -5.53
N LEU A 15 -3.63 -1.26 -6.26
CA LEU A 15 -4.39 -0.14 -5.70
C LEU A 15 -5.85 -0.47 -5.35
N SER A 16 -6.46 -1.48 -5.96
CA SER A 16 -7.90 -1.76 -5.82
C SER A 16 -8.30 -2.42 -4.48
N HIS A 17 -7.39 -2.55 -3.52
CA HIS A 17 -7.69 -3.08 -2.20
C HIS A 17 -7.73 -1.94 -1.19
N GLU A 18 -8.87 -1.78 -0.53
CA GLU A 18 -9.16 -0.65 0.39
C GLU A 18 -8.04 -0.40 1.39
N GLY A 19 -7.61 -1.42 2.15
CA GLY A 19 -6.54 -1.27 3.14
C GLY A 19 -5.19 -0.82 2.57
N ARG A 20 -4.84 -1.27 1.35
CA ARG A 20 -3.59 -0.87 0.68
C ARG A 20 -3.69 0.56 0.19
N LEU A 21 -4.83 0.92 -0.40
CA LEU A 21 -5.08 2.27 -0.89
C LEU A 21 -5.05 3.29 0.25
N MET A 22 -5.69 2.98 1.39
CA MET A 22 -5.67 3.83 2.57
C MET A 22 -4.26 4.06 3.10
N ILE A 23 -3.43 3.00 3.19
CA ILE A 23 -2.00 3.14 3.54
C ILE A 23 -1.29 4.09 2.58
N LEU A 24 -1.46 3.90 1.27
CA LEU A 24 -0.83 4.75 0.25
C LEU A 24 -1.29 6.21 0.34
N CYS A 25 -2.58 6.47 0.62
CA CYS A 25 -3.09 7.82 0.83
C CYS A 25 -2.44 8.50 2.05
N HIS A 26 -2.25 7.78 3.16
CA HIS A 26 -1.57 8.33 4.32
C HIS A 26 -0.07 8.56 4.07
N LEU A 27 0.60 7.66 3.37
CA LEU A 27 2.02 7.79 3.01
C LEU A 27 2.28 8.88 1.95
N ALA A 28 1.30 9.16 1.08
CA ALA A 28 1.37 10.28 0.14
C ALA A 28 1.45 11.65 0.86
N GLY A 29 0.97 11.72 2.10
CA GLY A 29 1.08 12.91 2.97
C GLY A 29 2.40 12.99 3.77
N GLY A 30 3.25 11.97 3.72
CA GLY A 30 4.53 11.93 4.43
C GLY A 30 4.89 10.55 4.96
N GLU A 31 6.16 10.39 5.38
CA GLU A 31 6.66 9.17 6.01
C GLU A 31 5.87 8.87 7.31
N LYS A 32 5.53 7.60 7.54
CA LYS A 32 4.83 7.12 8.73
C LYS A 32 5.39 5.79 9.19
N SER A 33 5.46 5.61 10.50
CA SER A 33 5.72 4.32 11.14
C SER A 33 4.51 3.38 11.01
N VAL A 34 4.75 2.09 11.26
CA VAL A 34 3.69 1.07 11.25
C VAL A 34 2.64 1.36 12.34
N THR A 35 3.08 1.82 13.51
CA THR A 35 2.19 2.18 14.63
C THR A 35 1.33 3.40 14.30
N GLU A 36 1.88 4.43 13.65
CA GLU A 36 1.04 5.56 13.19
C GLU A 36 -0.03 5.13 12.18
N LEU A 37 0.31 4.20 11.27
CA LEU A 37 -0.66 3.65 10.32
C LEU A 37 -1.70 2.78 11.02
N GLU A 38 -1.32 2.02 12.05
CA GLU A 38 -2.23 1.25 12.90
C GLU A 38 -3.31 2.16 13.52
N ASP A 39 -2.87 3.24 14.15
CA ASP A 39 -3.74 4.21 14.81
C ASP A 39 -4.66 4.95 13.83
N LEU A 40 -4.11 5.40 12.69
CA LEU A 40 -4.86 6.14 11.67
C LEU A 40 -5.93 5.27 10.99
N LEU A 41 -5.64 3.98 10.79
CA LEU A 41 -6.53 3.05 10.08
C LEU A 41 -7.49 2.31 11.01
N GLY A 42 -7.28 2.38 12.34
CA GLY A 42 -8.06 1.60 13.30
C GLY A 42 -7.93 0.08 13.07
N GLN A 43 -6.82 -0.36 12.50
CA GLN A 43 -6.54 -1.76 12.19
C GLN A 43 -5.53 -2.33 13.19
N ARG A 44 -5.41 -3.66 13.27
CA ARG A 44 -4.35 -4.29 14.07
C ARG A 44 -3.02 -4.19 13.34
N GLN A 45 -1.92 -4.03 14.08
CA GLN A 45 -0.56 -3.98 13.52
C GLN A 45 -0.26 -5.14 12.55
N ALA A 46 -0.70 -6.36 12.86
CA ALA A 46 -0.49 -7.53 12.01
C ALA A 46 -1.15 -7.39 10.62
N ALA A 47 -2.33 -6.76 10.55
CA ALA A 47 -3.01 -6.49 9.29
C ALA A 47 -2.26 -5.42 8.50
N VAL A 48 -1.88 -4.31 9.14
CA VAL A 48 -1.09 -3.23 8.52
C VAL A 48 0.24 -3.76 7.98
N SER A 49 0.96 -4.56 8.77
CA SER A 49 2.21 -5.19 8.36
C SER A 49 2.06 -6.12 7.15
N GLN A 50 0.98 -6.91 7.07
CA GLN A 50 0.72 -7.74 5.88
C GLN A 50 0.46 -6.90 4.64
N GLN A 51 -0.32 -5.82 4.77
CA GLN A 51 -0.61 -4.92 3.66
C GLN A 51 0.66 -4.19 3.19
N LEU A 52 1.50 -3.72 4.12
CA LEU A 52 2.80 -3.11 3.82
C LEU A 52 3.76 -4.10 3.15
N ALA A 53 3.83 -5.35 3.62
CA ALA A 53 4.63 -6.39 2.98
C ALA A 53 4.17 -6.62 1.54
N ARG A 54 2.85 -6.65 1.29
CA ARG A 54 2.31 -6.80 -0.05
C ARG A 54 2.65 -5.61 -0.96
N LEU A 55 2.48 -4.38 -0.47
CA LEU A 55 2.84 -3.16 -1.19
C LEU A 55 4.34 -3.11 -1.51
N ARG A 56 5.20 -3.61 -0.59
CA ARG A 56 6.65 -3.69 -0.80
C ARG A 56 7.02 -4.68 -1.90
N LEU A 57 6.39 -5.86 -1.91
CA LEU A 57 6.57 -6.85 -2.98
C LEU A 57 6.13 -6.30 -4.35
N GLU A 58 5.12 -5.43 -4.36
CA GLU A 58 4.62 -4.75 -5.56
C GLU A 58 5.43 -3.49 -5.92
N GLY A 59 6.45 -3.14 -5.13
CA GLY A 59 7.34 -2.00 -5.38
C GLY A 59 6.72 -0.62 -5.11
N LEU A 60 5.61 -0.57 -4.40
CA LEU A 60 4.85 0.67 -4.16
C LEU A 60 5.30 1.43 -2.91
N VAL A 61 5.97 0.76 -1.98
CA VAL A 61 6.50 1.35 -0.74
C VAL A 61 7.87 0.79 -0.41
N SER A 62 8.63 1.55 0.36
CA SER A 62 9.94 1.17 0.91
C SER A 62 9.95 1.39 2.42
N THR A 63 10.84 0.71 3.15
CA THR A 63 11.07 1.00 4.58
C THR A 63 12.38 1.74 4.76
N ARG A 64 12.45 2.52 5.82
CA ARG A 64 13.66 3.12 6.36
C ARG A 64 13.99 2.49 7.71
#